data_AF-T1BEH2-F1
#
_entry.id   AF-T1BEH2-F1
#
_cell.length_a   1.000
_cell.length_b   1.000
_cell.length_c   1.000
_cell.angle_alpha   90.00
_cell.angle_beta   90.00
_cell.angle_gamma   90.00
#
_symmetry.space_group_name_H-M   'P 1'
#
loop_
_entity.id
_entity.type
_entity.pdbx_description
1 polymer ?
#
loop_
_entity_poly.entity_id
_entity_poly.type
_entity_poly.pdbx_seq_one_letter_code
_entity_poly.pdbx_strand_id
1 'polypeptide(L)' 'FMAATLSSDMEKTDKVVTFLDESRALGLSTLAPDVNQSAWMFVAVDARTIRHGLGALKGVGRAVSEAIADE' A
#
# COMPACT_ATOMS: atom_id res chain seq x y z
N PHE A 1 5.60 11.19 -2.10
CA PHE A 1 6.39 11.03 -0.87
C PHE A 1 5.79 9.95 0.03
N MET A 2 4.58 10.14 0.58
CA MET A 2 3.99 9.21 1.54
C MET A 2 3.86 7.76 1.06
N ALA A 3 3.47 7.54 -0.21
CA ALA A 3 3.44 6.20 -0.81
C ALA A 3 4.81 5.50 -0.82
N ALA A 4 5.90 6.25 -1.04
CA ALA A 4 7.26 5.71 -1.01
C ALA A 4 7.67 5.34 0.43
N THR A 5 7.33 6.18 1.41
CA THR A 5 7.58 5.89 2.84
C THR A 5 6.84 4.63 3.29
N LEU A 6 5.55 4.53 2.95
CA LEU A 6 4.73 3.34 3.22
C LEU A 6 5.30 2.08 2.55
N SER A 7 5.86 2.22 1.34
CA SER A 7 6.49 1.10 0.64
C SER A 7 7.80 0.66 1.29
N SER A 8 8.61 1.58 1.80
CA SER A 8 9.89 1.24 2.47
C SER A 8 9.70 0.49 3.79
N ASP A 9 8.61 0.76 4.52
CA ASP A 9 8.28 0.07 5.77
C ASP A 9 7.10 -0.93 5.61
N MET A 10 6.75 -1.34 4.39
CA MET A 10 5.58 -2.19 4.12
C MET A 10 5.58 -3.54 4.84
N GLU A 11 6.77 -4.06 5.16
CA GLU A 11 6.98 -5.31 5.90
C GLU A 11 6.70 -5.16 7.40
N LYS A 12 6.66 -3.91 7.90
CA LYS A 12 6.44 -3.58 9.32
C LYS A 12 5.02 -3.07 9.49
N THR A 13 4.07 -3.99 9.66
CA THR A 13 2.63 -3.68 9.75
C THR A 13 2.32 -2.59 10.78
N ASP A 14 2.95 -2.60 11.96
CA ASP A 14 2.76 -1.56 12.97
C ASP A 14 3.08 -0.15 12.46
N LYS A 15 4.19 0.01 11.73
CA LYS A 15 4.57 1.32 11.17
C LYS A 15 3.65 1.74 10.04
N VAL A 16 3.27 0.80 9.17
CA VAL A 16 2.35 1.05 8.06
C VAL A 16 1.05 1.64 8.60
N VAL A 17 0.49 1.07 9.67
CA VAL A 17 -0.73 1.57 10.32
C VAL A 17 -0.54 3.00 10.82
N THR A 18 0.57 3.31 11.49
CA THR A 18 0.87 4.68 11.95
C THR A 18 0.94 5.67 10.79
N PHE A 19 1.69 5.37 9.73
CA PHE A 19 1.79 6.25 8.56
C PHE A 19 0.47 6.41 7.81
N LEU A 20 -0.38 5.40 7.83
CA LEU A 20 -1.74 5.46 7.29
C LEU A 20 -2.63 6.40 8.09
N ASP A 21 -2.51 6.38 9.41
CA ASP A 21 -3.24 7.30 10.29
C ASP A 21 -2.76 8.74 10.08
N GLU A 22 -1.44 8.95 9.99
CA GLU A 22 -0.86 10.25 9.64
C GLU A 22 -1.32 10.73 8.25
N SER A 23 -1.37 9.83 7.27
CA SER A 23 -1.88 10.15 5.93
C SER A 23 -3.33 10.63 5.99
N ARG A 24 -4.17 9.97 6.78
CA ARG A 24 -5.57 10.39 6.99
C ARG A 24 -5.65 11.73 7.73
N ALA A 25 -4.81 11.95 8.73
CA ALA A 25 -4.71 13.23 9.44
C ALA A 25 -4.29 14.39 8.51
N LEU A 26 -3.46 14.11 7.50
CA LEU A 26 -3.07 15.04 6.44
C LEU A 26 -4.17 15.25 5.37
N GLY A 27 -5.31 14.55 5.48
CA GLY A 27 -6.40 14.62 4.51
C GLY A 27 -6.14 13.82 3.22
N LEU A 28 -5.24 12.84 3.27
CA LEU A 28 -5.02 11.90 2.18
C LEU A 28 -6.04 10.75 2.29
N SER A 29 -6.63 10.38 1.17
CA SER A 29 -7.47 9.19 1.05
C SER A 29 -6.62 7.94 0.88
N THR A 30 -6.95 6.91 1.64
CA THR A 30 -6.31 5.60 1.49
C THR A 30 -7.31 4.58 0.98
N LEU A 31 -7.04 4.05 -0.21
CA LEU A 31 -7.87 3.02 -0.84
C LEU A 31 -7.45 1.64 -0.34
N ALA A 32 -8.44 0.79 -0.12
CA ALA A 32 -8.23 -0.63 0.17
C ALA A 32 -7.43 -1.31 -0.96
N PRO A 33 -6.71 -2.40 -0.64
CA PRO A 33 -6.02 -3.16 -1.67
C PRO A 33 -7.03 -3.85 -2.59
N ASP A 34 -6.78 -3.82 -3.89
CA ASP A 34 -7.59 -4.45 -4.93
C ASP A 34 -6.69 -5.35 -5.76
N VAL A 35 -7.04 -6.63 -5.92
CA VAL A 35 -6.20 -7.60 -6.63
C VAL A 35 -5.92 -7.21 -8.08
N ASN A 36 -6.85 -6.54 -8.76
CA ASN A 36 -6.70 -6.17 -10.16
C ASN A 36 -5.97 -4.83 -10.36
N GLN A 37 -5.73 -4.11 -9.27
CA GLN A 37 -5.54 -2.65 -9.31
C GLN A 37 -4.46 -2.16 -8.35
N SER A 38 -4.09 -2.96 -7.35
CA SER A 38 -3.01 -2.71 -6.40
C SER A 38 -1.74 -3.42 -6.85
N ALA A 39 -0.64 -2.69 -6.85
CA ALA A 39 0.69 -3.27 -7.01
C ALA A 39 1.18 -3.92 -5.69
N TRP A 40 2.35 -4.56 -5.75
CA TRP A 40 3.05 -5.03 -4.55
C TRP A 40 3.29 -3.90 -3.54
N MET A 41 3.87 -2.79 -4.02
CA MET A 41 4.18 -1.60 -3.24
C MET A 41 2.99 -0.64 -3.14
N PHE A 42 3.02 0.30 -2.19
CA PHE A 42 2.03 1.38 -2.13
C PHE A 42 2.20 2.33 -3.31
N VAL A 43 1.09 2.70 -3.93
CA VAL A 43 1.08 3.57 -5.11
C VAL A 43 0.25 4.81 -4.82
N ALA A 44 0.77 5.98 -5.19
CA ALA A 44 -0.03 7.20 -5.22
C ALA A 44 -0.87 7.17 -6.51
N VAL A 45 -2.20 7.04 -6.36
CA VAL A 45 -3.15 7.05 -7.48
C VAL A 45 -3.41 8.49 -7.91
N ASP A 46 -3.48 9.41 -6.94
CA ASP A 46 -3.70 10.84 -7.17
C ASP A 46 -2.84 11.66 -6.22
N ALA A 47 -2.86 12.99 -6.39
CA ALA A 47 -2.18 13.94 -5.51
C ALA A 47 -2.56 13.80 -4.02
N ARG A 48 -3.75 13.26 -3.73
CA ARG A 48 -4.24 13.03 -2.36
C ARG A 48 -4.68 11.60 -2.08
N THR A 49 -4.43 10.66 -3.00
CA THR A 49 -4.94 9.29 -2.88
C THR A 49 -3.81 8.28 -2.95
N ILE A 50 -3.72 7.42 -1.94
CA ILE A 50 -2.75 6.33 -1.87
C ILE A 50 -3.52 5.02 -1.90
N ARG A 51 -3.14 4.12 -2.81
CA ARG A 51 -3.66 2.75 -2.84
C ARG A 51 -2.72 1.82 -2.07
N HIS A 52 -3.34 0.99 -1.24
CA HIS A 52 -2.64 -0.02 -0.48
C HIS A 52 -1.91 -1.00 -1.40
N GLY A 53 -0.63 -1.23 -1.09
CA GLY A 53 0.16 -2.29 -1.72
C GLY A 53 -0.25 -3.66 -1.18
N LEU A 54 -0.29 -4.65 -2.06
CA LEU A 54 -0.64 -6.03 -1.71
C LEU A 54 0.37 -6.64 -0.73
N GLY A 55 1.63 -6.24 -0.76
CA GLY A 55 2.64 -6.77 0.16
C GLY A 55 2.54 -6.25 1.59
N ALA A 56 1.67 -5.28 1.87
CA ALA A 56 1.35 -4.87 3.24
C ALA A 56 0.27 -5.77 3.88
N LEU A 57 -0.37 -6.64 3.11
CA LEU A 57 -1.35 -7.60 3.62
C LEU A 57 -0.64 -8.77 4.30
N LYS A 58 -0.91 -8.94 5.59
CA LYS A 58 -0.34 -10.03 6.39
C LYS A 58 -0.81 -11.38 5.83
N GLY A 59 0.12 -12.18 5.30
CA GLY A 59 -0.16 -13.50 4.73
C GLY A 59 -0.24 -13.54 3.20
N VAL A 60 -0.19 -12.40 2.51
CA VAL A 60 -0.03 -12.37 1.04
C VAL A 60 1.45 -12.47 0.72
N GLY A 61 1.89 -13.65 0.29
CA GLY A 61 3.28 -13.86 -0.13
C GLY A 61 3.60 -13.08 -1.40
N ARG A 62 4.85 -12.63 -1.54
CA ARG A 62 5.34 -11.92 -2.72
C ARG A 62 5.05 -12.66 -4.03
N ALA A 63 5.22 -13.97 -4.01
CA ALA A 63 4.92 -14.84 -5.15
C ALA A 63 3.45 -14.77 -5.61
N VAL A 64 2.50 -14.60 -4.69
CA VAL A 64 1.07 -14.48 -5.03
C VAL A 64 0.78 -13.12 -5.65
N SER A 65 1.38 -12.05 -5.12
CA SER A 65 1.19 -10.72 -5.69
C SER A 65 1.89 -10.53 -7.04
N GLU A 66 3.08 -11.10 -7.21
CA GLU A 66 3.79 -11.09 -8.51
C GLU A 66 3.02 -11.93 -9.55
N ALA A 67 2.43 -13.07 -9.15
CA ALA A 67 1.59 -13.87 -10.06
C ALA A 67 0.31 -13.15 -10.52
N ILE A 68 -0.29 -12.29 -9.67
CA ILE A 68 -1.47 -11.51 -10.03
C ILE A 68 -1.11 -10.31 -10.93
N ALA A 69 0.10 -9.76 -10.78
CA ALA A 69 0.55 -8.60 -11.55
C ALA A 69 1.15 -8.96 -12.93
N ASP A 70 1.45 -10.23 -13.18
CA ASP A 70 2.03 -10.74 -14.44
C ASP A 70 0.96 -11.26 -15.44
N GLU A 71 -0.33 -11.12 -15.12
CA GLU A 71 -1.48 -11.45 -16.00
C GLU A 71 -2.12 -10.19 -16.61
#